data_AF-A0A1X0I744-F1
#
_entry.id   AF-A0A1X0I744-F1
#
_cell.length_a   1.000
_cell.length_b   1.000
_cell.length_c   1.000
_cell.angle_alpha   90.00
_cell.angle_beta   90.00
_cell.angle_gamma   90.00
#
_symmetry.space_group_name_H-M   'P 1'
#
loop_
_entity.id
_entity.type
_entity.pdbx_description
1 polymer ?
#
loop_
_entity_poly.entity_id
_entity_poly.type
_entity_poly.pdbx_seq_one_letter_code
_entity_poly.pdbx_strand_id
1 'polypeptide(L)'
;MRTIAAGGLLLALMFSAGVAHADSGDEQQACQLMDDPAAAEQGLAPVEYAFMQLRSRMSAERARTIMSVAVQDYCPNHLADLPASWR
;
A
#
# COMPACT_ATOMS: atom_id res chain seq x y z
N MET A 1 -53.48 -14.68 26.06
CA MET A 1 -52.97 -13.34 26.43
C MET A 1 -51.46 -13.35 26.26
N ARG A 2 -50.96 -12.38 25.50
CA ARG A 2 -49.56 -11.95 25.22
C ARG A 2 -48.37 -12.65 25.91
N THR A 3 -47.41 -13.09 25.08
CA THR A 3 -45.95 -13.08 25.33
C THR A 3 -45.28 -12.66 24.00
N ILE A 4 -44.97 -11.37 23.82
CA ILE A 4 -43.61 -10.75 23.95
C ILE A 4 -42.66 -11.29 22.87
N ALA A 5 -42.52 -10.58 21.74
CA ALA A 5 -41.49 -9.56 21.44
C ALA A 5 -40.21 -10.22 20.85
N ALA A 6 -39.95 -10.01 19.55
CA ALA A 6 -39.12 -8.93 19.02
C ALA A 6 -37.62 -9.26 19.05
N GLY A 7 -37.05 -9.39 17.85
CA GLY A 7 -35.79 -8.74 17.49
C GLY A 7 -34.48 -9.47 17.77
N GLY A 8 -33.65 -9.49 16.73
CA GLY A 8 -32.18 -9.54 16.85
C GLY A 8 -31.59 -10.95 16.77
N LEU A 9 -30.52 -11.23 16.04
CA LEU A 9 -29.67 -10.41 15.18
C LEU A 9 -29.23 -11.31 14.02
N LEU A 10 -29.39 -10.83 12.79
CA LEU A 10 -28.57 -11.30 11.68
C LEU A 10 -27.15 -10.76 11.94
N LEU A 11 -26.31 -11.53 12.64
CA LEU A 11 -24.85 -11.36 12.60
C LEU A 11 -24.32 -11.93 11.27
N ALA A 12 -24.81 -11.41 10.16
CA ALA A 12 -23.91 -11.19 9.04
C ALA A 12 -23.18 -9.90 9.43
N LEU A 13 -21.87 -9.93 9.58
CA LEU A 13 -21.00 -8.82 9.19
C LEU A 13 -19.55 -9.20 9.49
N MET A 14 -18.81 -9.28 8.38
CA MET A 14 -17.40 -8.98 8.28
C MET A 14 -16.48 -10.08 8.82
N PHE A 15 -16.32 -11.12 8.00
CA PHE A 15 -14.97 -11.55 7.66
C PHE A 15 -14.21 -10.30 7.18
N SER A 16 -13.65 -9.52 8.11
CA SER A 16 -12.41 -8.80 7.84
C SER A 16 -11.35 -9.88 7.65
N ALA A 17 -11.41 -10.53 6.49
CA ALA A 17 -10.21 -10.96 5.81
C ALA A 17 -9.43 -9.67 5.57
N GLY A 18 -8.79 -9.16 6.63
CA GLY A 18 -7.63 -8.33 6.46
C GLY A 18 -6.75 -9.17 5.58
N VAL A 19 -6.61 -8.75 4.33
CA VAL A 19 -5.63 -9.33 3.43
C VAL A 19 -4.34 -9.19 4.23
N ALA A 20 -3.81 -10.31 4.72
CA ALA A 20 -2.58 -10.28 5.47
C ALA A 20 -1.52 -9.90 4.43
N HIS A 21 -1.25 -8.60 4.32
CA HIS A 21 -0.19 -8.06 3.48
C HIS A 21 1.12 -8.57 4.08
N ALA A 22 1.56 -9.73 3.56
CA ALA A 22 2.84 -10.33 3.92
C ALA A 22 3.99 -9.32 3.71
N ASP A 23 3.78 -8.38 2.80
CA ASP A 23 4.74 -7.36 2.40
C ASP A 23 4.43 -5.96 3.00
N SER A 24 3.54 -5.86 4.00
CA SER A 24 3.16 -4.56 4.63
C SER A 24 4.32 -3.69 5.11
N GLY A 25 5.40 -4.31 5.61
CA GLY A 25 6.61 -3.59 5.99
C GLY A 25 7.38 -3.03 4.78
N ASP A 26 7.44 -3.80 3.69
CA ASP A 26 8.05 -3.35 2.43
C ASP A 26 7.21 -2.24 1.78
N GLU A 27 5.88 -2.34 1.85
CA GLU A 27 4.94 -1.32 1.33
C GLU A 27 5.08 0.01 2.08
N GLN A 28 5.11 -0.02 3.42
CA GLN A 28 5.38 1.19 4.23
C GLN A 28 6.75 1.78 3.92
N GLN A 29 7.78 0.93 3.79
CA GLN A 29 9.12 1.38 3.46
C GLN A 29 9.19 2.00 2.05
N ALA A 30 8.43 1.48 1.08
CA ALA A 30 8.36 2.05 -0.25
C ALA A 30 7.87 3.50 -0.21
N CYS A 31 6.84 3.79 0.58
CA CYS A 31 6.38 5.16 0.78
C CYS A 31 7.41 6.05 1.47
N GLN A 32 8.06 5.54 2.53
CA GLN A 32 9.14 6.28 3.20
C GLN A 32 10.28 6.65 2.25
N LEU A 33 10.61 5.77 1.30
CA LEU A 33 11.61 6.04 0.29
C LEU A 33 11.13 7.07 -0.75
N MET A 34 9.84 7.11 -1.10
CA MET A 34 9.30 8.13 -2.00
C MET A 34 9.28 9.52 -1.34
N ASP A 35 9.06 9.58 -0.04
CA ASP A 35 9.14 10.83 0.74
C ASP A 35 10.59 11.23 1.12
N ASP A 36 11.61 10.43 0.76
CA ASP A 36 12.99 10.66 1.18
C ASP A 36 13.59 11.90 0.47
N PRO A 37 14.00 12.96 1.20
CA PRO A 37 14.62 14.13 0.60
C PRO A 37 15.95 13.82 -0.12
N ALA A 38 16.60 12.70 0.20
CA ALA A 38 17.82 12.26 -0.47
C ALA A 38 17.62 12.00 -1.98
N ALA A 39 16.37 11.76 -2.42
CA ALA A 39 16.04 11.68 -3.84
C ALA A 39 16.38 12.99 -4.56
N ALA A 40 15.97 14.13 -4.00
CA ALA A 40 16.24 15.45 -4.56
C ALA A 40 17.72 15.82 -4.51
N GLU A 41 18.43 15.44 -3.44
CA GLU A 41 19.88 15.64 -3.32
C GLU A 41 20.68 14.88 -4.40
N GLN A 42 20.11 13.78 -4.91
CA GLN A 42 20.67 12.96 -5.99
C GLN A 42 20.11 13.34 -7.38
N GLY A 43 19.22 14.33 -7.46
CA GLY A 43 18.57 14.75 -8.71
C GLY A 43 17.59 13.72 -9.28
N LEU A 44 17.01 12.87 -8.43
CA LEU A 44 16.09 11.79 -8.80
C LEU A 44 14.65 12.14 -8.46
N ALA A 45 13.70 11.59 -9.23
CA ALA A 45 12.29 11.64 -8.86
C ALA A 45 12.01 10.68 -7.67
N PRO A 46 11.05 11.00 -6.78
CA PRO A 46 10.62 10.14 -5.66
C PRO A 46 10.46 8.66 -6.01
N VAL A 47 9.68 8.37 -7.05
CA VAL A 47 9.39 7.00 -7.50
C VAL A 47 10.62 6.32 -8.09
N GLU A 48 11.47 7.06 -8.80
CA GLU A 48 12.71 6.51 -9.35
C GLU A 48 13.68 6.11 -8.22
N TYR A 49 13.86 7.00 -7.25
CA TYR A 49 14.69 6.74 -6.06
C TYR A 49 14.19 5.53 -5.29
N ALA A 50 12.91 5.50 -4.92
CA ALA A 50 12.33 4.39 -4.19
C ALA A 50 12.45 3.07 -4.95
N PHE A 51 12.20 3.08 -6.26
CA PHE A 51 12.38 1.89 -7.10
C PHE A 51 13.83 1.39 -7.06
N MET A 52 14.82 2.26 -7.25
CA MET A 52 16.23 1.85 -7.20
C MET A 52 16.63 1.27 -5.84
N GLN A 53 16.20 1.90 -4.76
CA GLN A 53 16.47 1.44 -3.41
C GLN A 53 15.86 0.06 -3.13
N LEU A 54 14.61 -0.17 -3.53
CA LEU A 54 13.99 -1.49 -3.43
C LEU A 54 14.70 -2.52 -4.31
N ARG A 55 15.02 -2.18 -5.56
CA ARG A 55 15.68 -3.07 -6.55
C ARG A 55 17.07 -3.53 -6.14
N SER A 56 17.74 -2.81 -5.24
CA SER A 56 19.02 -3.23 -4.67
C SER A 56 18.94 -4.56 -3.93
N ARG A 57 17.74 -4.94 -3.45
CA ARG A 57 17.50 -6.12 -2.59
C ARG A 57 16.37 -7.04 -3.07
N MET A 58 15.64 -6.68 -4.12
CA MET A 58 14.55 -7.51 -4.67
C MET A 58 14.41 -7.39 -6.19
N SER A 59 13.57 -8.27 -6.78
CA SER A 59 13.31 -8.29 -8.22
C SER A 59 12.56 -7.05 -8.71
N ALA A 60 12.54 -6.85 -10.03
CA ALA A 60 11.93 -5.67 -10.64
C ALA A 60 10.43 -5.67 -10.48
N GLU A 61 9.88 -6.84 -10.74
CA GLU A 61 8.49 -7.15 -10.58
C GLU A 61 8.05 -6.97 -9.13
N ARG A 62 8.77 -7.54 -8.16
CA ARG A 62 8.42 -7.40 -6.74
C ARG A 62 8.46 -5.94 -6.27
N ALA A 63 9.50 -5.18 -6.64
CA ALA A 63 9.58 -3.76 -6.29
C ALA A 63 8.41 -2.97 -6.89
N ARG A 64 8.04 -3.22 -8.16
CA ARG A 64 6.88 -2.59 -8.80
C ARG A 64 5.59 -2.93 -8.07
N THR A 65 5.34 -4.21 -7.80
CA THR A 65 4.13 -4.67 -7.08
C THR A 65 4.02 -3.98 -5.72
N ILE A 66 5.10 -3.97 -4.94
CA ILE A 66 5.13 -3.29 -3.63
C ILE A 66 4.81 -1.81 -3.78
N MET A 67 5.45 -1.10 -4.72
CA MET A 67 5.20 0.33 -4.92
C MET A 67 3.77 0.62 -5.39
N SER A 68 3.22 -0.20 -6.30
CA SER A 68 1.84 -0.09 -6.77
C SER A 68 0.82 -0.26 -5.66
N VAL A 69 1.06 -1.16 -4.71
CA VAL A 69 0.21 -1.35 -3.53
C VAL A 69 0.44 -0.23 -2.52
N ALA A 70 1.70 0.13 -2.25
CA ALA A 70 2.09 1.13 -1.27
C ALA A 70 1.42 2.49 -1.50
N VAL A 71 1.36 2.96 -2.74
CA VAL A 71 0.69 4.24 -3.05
C VAL A 71 -0.82 4.19 -2.83
N GLN A 72 -1.46 3.03 -2.92
CA GLN A 72 -2.90 2.91 -2.72
C GLN A 72 -3.21 2.92 -1.22
N ASP A 73 -2.37 2.26 -0.43
CA ASP A 73 -2.66 1.94 0.96
C ASP A 73 -1.99 2.90 1.97
N TYR A 74 -0.82 3.46 1.65
CA TYR A 74 -0.01 4.24 2.59
C TYR A 74 0.31 5.66 2.11
N CYS A 75 0.59 5.88 0.82
CA CYS A 75 0.97 7.19 0.28
C CYS A 75 0.24 7.56 -1.02
N PRO A 76 -1.07 7.85 -0.95
CA PRO A 76 -1.88 8.19 -2.13
C PRO A 76 -1.47 9.48 -2.83
N ASN A 77 -0.70 10.35 -2.18
CA ASN A 77 -0.07 11.52 -2.79
C ASN A 77 0.90 11.14 -3.93
N HIS A 78 1.55 9.97 -3.85
CA HIS A 78 2.50 9.50 -4.86
C HIS A 78 1.85 8.71 -5.99
N LEU A 79 0.53 8.49 -5.97
CA LEU A 79 -0.15 7.74 -7.02
C LEU A 79 0.10 8.35 -8.40
N ALA A 80 0.10 9.69 -8.51
CA ALA A 80 0.32 10.37 -9.78
C ALA A 80 1.78 10.32 -10.28
N ASP A 81 2.73 10.05 -9.37
CA ASP A 81 4.15 9.98 -9.69
C ASP A 81 4.53 8.64 -10.34
N LEU A 82 3.68 7.62 -10.17
CA LEU A 82 3.91 6.29 -10.74
C LEU A 82 3.76 6.28 -12.27
N PRO A 83 4.60 5.48 -12.97
CA PRO A 83 4.37 5.16 -14.37
C PRO A 83 2.95 4.64 -14.60
N ALA A 84 2.34 5.01 -15.73
CA ALA A 84 0.96 4.64 -16.05
C ALA A 84 0.70 3.13 -16.07
N SER A 85 1.72 2.30 -16.26
CA SER A 85 1.62 0.84 -16.24
C SER A 85 1.76 0.22 -14.84
N TRP A 86 1.96 1.04 -13.79
CA TRP A 86 2.13 0.62 -12.40
C TRP A 86 0.98 1.12 -11.51
N ARG A 87 0.28 2.16 -11.95
CA ARG A 87 -1.01 2.58 -11.37
C ARG A 87 -2.08 1.56 -11.67
#